data_AF-A0A0Q6SKU0-F1
#
_entry.id   AF-A0A0Q6SKU0-F1
#
_cell.length_a   1.000
_cell.length_b   1.000
_cell.length_c   1.000
_cell.angle_alpha   90.00
_cell.angle_beta   90.00
_cell.angle_gamma   90.00
#
_symmetry.space_group_name_H-M   'P 1'
#
loop_
_entity.id
_entity.type
_entity.pdbx_description
1 polymer ?
#
loop_
_entity_poly.entity_id
_entity_poly.type
_entity_poly.pdbx_seq_one_letter_code
_entity_poly.pdbx_strand_id
1 'polypeptide(L)'
;MLLGFSCLGIPLGVRAVCRARGRTTAVLVLSAASAGLGVLAVLLPFALVMSSRVSAWGFVLVVTACVGAIAGLAGAVLGQRFRESGRPADGLFGAAFFLSAAAFPVNWFWLAPRLEAWFRVGWTY
;
A
#
# COMPACT_ATOMS: atom_id res chain seq x y z
N MET A 1 -3.64 -11.24 -2.23
CA MET A 1 -3.57 -9.78 -1.95
C MET A 1 -4.17 -8.95 -3.07
N LEU A 2 -3.67 -9.07 -4.31
CA LEU A 2 -4.06 -8.21 -5.44
C LEU A 2 -5.59 -8.17 -5.68
N LEU A 3 -6.23 -9.32 -5.90
CA LEU A 3 -7.69 -9.37 -6.11
C LEU A 3 -8.47 -8.97 -4.85
N GLY A 4 -8.13 -9.54 -3.70
CA GLY A 4 -8.87 -9.30 -2.44
C GLY A 4 -8.89 -7.82 -2.04
N PHE A 5 -7.74 -7.15 -2.03
CA PHE A 5 -7.67 -5.74 -1.66
C PHE A 5 -8.19 -4.81 -2.78
N SER A 6 -8.02 -5.15 -4.06
CA SER A 6 -8.61 -4.36 -5.17
C SER A 6 -10.13 -4.37 -5.12
N CYS A 7 -10.75 -5.53 -4.84
CA CYS A 7 -12.21 -5.66 -4.71
C CYS A 7 -12.78 -4.77 -3.59
N LEU A 8 -11.99 -4.41 -2.58
CA LEU A 8 -12.39 -3.50 -1.51
C LEU A 8 -12.01 -2.05 -1.82
N GLY A 9 -10.80 -1.82 -2.33
CA GLY A 9 -10.23 -0.50 -2.57
C GLY A 9 -10.88 0.25 -3.73
N ILE A 10 -11.12 -0.40 -4.87
CA ILE A 10 -11.72 0.23 -6.05
C ILE A 10 -13.12 0.78 -5.76
N PRO A 11 -14.11 0.00 -5.27
CA PRO A 11 -15.44 0.54 -5.04
C PRO A 11 -15.46 1.61 -3.93
N LEU A 12 -14.62 1.47 -2.90
CA LEU A 12 -14.47 2.48 -1.86
C LEU A 12 -13.93 3.80 -2.45
N GLY A 13 -12.89 3.73 -3.27
CA GLY A 13 -12.28 4.87 -3.94
C GLY A 13 -13.24 5.56 -4.91
N VAL A 14 -13.95 4.80 -5.76
CA VAL A 14 -14.96 5.36 -6.67
C VAL A 14 -16.04 6.11 -5.90
N ARG A 15 -16.58 5.52 -4.82
CA ARG A 15 -17.60 6.18 -3.99
C ARG A 15 -17.05 7.45 -3.32
N ALA A 16 -15.82 7.41 -2.83
CA ALA A 16 -15.18 8.56 -2.19
C ALA A 16 -14.93 9.71 -3.17
N VAL A 17 -14.42 9.41 -4.37
CA VAL A 17 -14.22 10.38 -5.45
C VAL A 17 -15.56 11.00 -5.89
N CYS A 18 -16.60 10.19 -6.08
CA CYS A 18 -17.91 10.69 -6.49
C CYS A 18 -18.55 11.64 -5.47
N ARG A 19 -18.23 11.48 -4.18
CA ARG A 19 -18.68 12.37 -3.08
C ARG A 19 -17.80 13.59 -2.86
N ALA A 20 -16.60 13.64 -3.45
CA ALA A 20 -15.71 14.79 -3.31
C ALA A 20 -16.19 15.97 -4.17
N ARG A 21 -16.09 17.20 -3.64
CA ARG A 21 -16.44 18.44 -4.37
C ARG A 21 -15.55 18.67 -5.60
N GLY A 22 -14.31 18.19 -5.60
CA GLY A 22 -13.37 18.24 -6.72
C GLY A 22 -12.91 16.83 -7.10
N ARG A 23 -13.55 16.23 -8.13
CA ARG A 23 -13.28 14.84 -8.53
C ARG A 23 -11.86 14.64 -9.04
N THR A 24 -11.35 15.56 -9.86
CA THR A 24 -9.98 15.50 -10.39
C THR A 24 -8.95 15.55 -9.27
N THR A 25 -9.08 16.50 -8.34
CA THR A 25 -8.23 16.58 -7.15
C THR A 25 -8.31 15.32 -6.30
N ALA A 26 -9.51 14.76 -6.10
CA ALA A 26 -9.69 13.53 -5.34
C ALA A 26 -8.99 12.32 -5.99
N VAL A 27 -9.08 12.20 -7.32
CA VAL A 27 -8.35 11.17 -8.08
C VAL A 27 -6.84 11.37 -7.96
N LEU A 28 -6.35 12.60 -8.11
CA LEU A 28 -4.92 12.89 -7.94
C LEU A 28 -4.43 12.53 -6.53
N VAL A 29 -5.18 12.90 -5.49
CA VAL A 29 -4.86 12.55 -4.10
C VAL A 29 -4.86 11.04 -3.90
N LEU A 30 -5.87 10.32 -4.41
CA LEU A 30 -5.95 8.87 -4.32
C LEU A 30 -4.75 8.20 -5.01
N SER A 31 -4.43 8.62 -6.22
CA SER A 31 -3.30 8.09 -6.99
C SER A 31 -1.97 8.38 -6.30
N ALA A 32 -1.74 9.62 -5.87
CA ALA A 32 -0.53 10.03 -5.17
C ALA A 32 -0.37 9.29 -3.82
N ALA A 33 -1.44 9.18 -3.04
CA ALA A 33 -1.42 8.45 -1.78
C ALA A 33 -1.17 6.95 -1.99
N SER A 34 -1.83 6.33 -2.98
CA SER A 34 -1.65 4.90 -3.29
C SER A 34 -0.21 4.61 -3.74
N ALA A 35 0.33 5.44 -4.63
CA ALA A 35 1.70 5.31 -5.11
C ALA A 35 2.71 5.55 -3.98
N GLY A 36 2.53 6.62 -3.20
CA GLY A 36 3.41 6.96 -2.07
C GLY A 36 3.44 5.86 -1.01
N LEU A 37 2.26 5.37 -0.59
CA LEU A 37 2.15 4.24 0.35
C LEU A 37 2.77 2.96 -0.25
N GLY A 38 2.57 2.71 -1.55
CA GLY A 38 3.12 1.55 -2.23
C GLY A 38 4.64 1.56 -2.28
N VAL A 39 5.25 2.71 -2.55
CA VAL A 39 6.71 2.88 -2.52
C VAL A 39 7.24 2.73 -1.09
N LEU A 40 6.62 3.39 -0.12
CA LEU A 40 7.03 3.31 1.30
C LEU A 40 6.93 1.89 1.85
N ALA A 41 5.91 1.13 1.46
CA ALA A 41 5.71 -0.26 1.88
C ALA A 41 6.85 -1.19 1.46
N VAL A 42 7.55 -0.87 0.36
CA VAL A 42 8.73 -1.64 -0.10
C VAL A 42 10.03 -1.03 0.44
N LEU A 43 10.15 0.29 0.43
CA LEU A 43 11.38 0.98 0.83
C LEU A 43 11.69 0.85 2.32
N LEU A 44 10.67 0.95 3.18
CA LEU A 44 10.87 0.93 4.64
C LEU A 44 11.47 -0.39 5.13
N PRO A 45 10.98 -1.58 4.72
CA PRO A 45 11.63 -2.84 5.06
C PRO A 45 13.11 -2.92 4.66
N PHE A 46 13.46 -2.46 3.45
CA PHE A 46 14.85 -2.46 2.97
C PHE A 46 15.74 -1.53 3.79
N ALA A 47 15.23 -0.36 4.19
CA ALA A 47 15.94 0.54 5.07
C ALA A 47 16.21 -0.08 6.45
N LEU A 48 15.29 -0.90 6.98
CA LEU A 48 15.45 -1.57 8.27
C LEU A 48 16.52 -2.66 8.26
N VAL A 49 16.73 -3.33 7.13
CA VAL A 49 17.72 -4.43 6.98
C VAL A 49 18.97 -4.00 6.22
N MET A 50 19.21 -2.69 6.11
CA MET A 50 20.34 -2.12 5.40
C MET A 50 21.66 -2.77 5.86
N SER A 51 22.51 -3.14 4.91
CA SER A 51 23.82 -3.81 5.15
C SER A 51 23.76 -5.12 5.95
N SER A 52 22.59 -5.76 6.06
CA SER A 52 22.40 -7.03 6.75
C SER A 52 22.30 -8.21 5.79
N ARG A 53 22.57 -9.43 6.28
CA ARG A 53 22.23 -10.66 5.57
C ARG A 53 20.91 -11.22 6.07
N VAL A 54 19.97 -11.46 5.17
CA VAL A 54 18.61 -11.90 5.50
C VAL A 54 18.15 -12.98 4.53
N SER A 55 17.36 -13.91 5.04
CA SER A 55 16.69 -14.91 4.19
C SER A 55 15.74 -14.20 3.24
N ALA A 56 15.93 -14.38 1.92
CA ALA A 56 15.09 -13.73 0.91
C ALA A 56 13.62 -14.13 1.07
N TRP A 57 13.36 -15.43 1.20
CA TRP A 57 12.01 -15.96 1.37
C TRP A 57 11.37 -15.52 2.69
N GLY A 58 12.10 -15.62 3.79
CA GLY A 58 11.62 -15.19 5.11
C GLY A 58 11.28 -13.70 5.13
N PHE A 59 12.16 -12.88 4.55
CA PHE A 59 11.96 -11.44 4.47
C PHE A 59 10.73 -11.07 3.63
N VAL A 60 10.60 -11.61 2.42
CA VAL A 60 9.43 -11.36 1.56
C VAL A 60 8.13 -11.76 2.26
N LEU A 61 8.08 -12.93 2.88
CA LEU A 61 6.89 -13.41 3.58
C LEU A 61 6.48 -12.49 4.73
N VAL A 62 7.43 -12.12 5.59
CA VAL A 62 7.18 -11.23 6.73
C VAL A 62 6.70 -9.87 6.25
N VAL A 63 7.39 -9.27 5.28
CA VAL A 63 7.01 -7.95 4.76
C VAL A 63 5.62 -8.00 4.12
N THR A 64 5.35 -9.02 3.32
CA THR A 64 4.05 -9.21 2.66
C THR A 64 2.92 -9.31 3.70
N ALA A 65 3.13 -10.08 4.77
CA ALA A 65 2.18 -10.21 5.86
C ALA A 65 1.98 -8.89 6.61
N CYS A 66 3.06 -8.18 6.95
CA CYS A 66 3.01 -6.89 7.63
C CYS A 66 2.28 -5.83 6.79
N VAL A 67 2.62 -5.70 5.51
CA VAL A 67 1.97 -4.75 4.59
C VAL A 67 0.49 -5.09 4.45
N GLY A 68 0.15 -6.37 4.26
CA GLY A 68 -1.24 -6.81 4.17
C GLY A 68 -2.05 -6.53 5.43
N ALA A 69 -1.50 -6.82 6.61
CA ALA A 69 -2.15 -6.58 7.89
C ALA A 69 -2.33 -5.08 8.17
N ILE A 70 -1.25 -4.29 8.09
CA ILE A 70 -1.27 -2.86 8.41
C ILE A 70 -2.18 -2.11 7.44
N ALA A 71 -1.98 -2.29 6.13
CA ALA A 71 -2.77 -1.59 5.14
C ALA A 71 -4.22 -2.11 5.08
N GLY A 72 -4.44 -3.41 5.31
CA GLY A 72 -5.78 -3.98 5.41
C GLY A 72 -6.57 -3.41 6.58
N LEU A 73 -5.97 -3.35 7.78
CA LEU A 73 -6.59 -2.77 8.97
C LEU A 73 -6.82 -1.27 8.81
N ALA A 74 -5.82 -0.52 8.37
CA ALA A 74 -5.95 0.92 8.13
C ALA A 74 -7.04 1.23 7.09
N GLY A 75 -7.07 0.47 5.99
CA GLY A 75 -8.10 0.56 4.97
C GLY A 75 -9.50 0.26 5.51
N ALA A 76 -9.65 -0.77 6.36
CA ALA A 76 -10.92 -1.15 6.97
C ALA A 76 -11.43 -0.07 7.94
N VAL A 77 -10.56 0.44 8.82
CA VAL A 77 -10.90 1.49 9.79
C VAL A 77 -11.33 2.77 9.08
N LEU A 78 -10.57 3.24 8.10
CA LEU A 78 -10.91 4.44 7.33
C LEU A 78 -12.15 4.22 6.45
N GLY A 79 -12.32 3.02 5.89
CA GLY A 79 -13.51 2.65 5.15
C GLY A 79 -14.77 2.63 6.03
N GLN A 80 -14.67 2.22 7.29
CA GLN A 80 -15.77 2.33 8.26
C GLN A 80 -16.08 3.78 8.59
N ARG A 81 -15.06 4.58 8.92
CA ARG A 81 -15.22 6.02 9.18
C ARG A 81 -15.86 6.77 8.01
N PHE A 82 -15.54 6.39 6.77
CA PHE A 82 -16.20 6.96 5.60
C PHE A 82 -17.69 6.60 5.51
N ARG A 83 -18.08 5.37 5.87
CA ARG A 83 -19.49 4.97 5.90
C ARG A 83 -20.27 5.74 6.96
N GLU A 84 -19.66 5.99 8.11
CA GLU A 84 -20.29 6.69 9.24
C GLU A 84 -20.36 8.21 9.01
N SER A 85 -19.25 8.82 8.61
CA SER A 85 -19.14 10.29 8.52
C SER A 85 -19.50 10.85 7.13
N GLY A 86 -19.47 10.02 6.09
CA GLY A 86 -19.60 10.45 4.69
C GLY A 86 -18.45 11.29 4.16
N ARG A 87 -17.39 11.54 4.95
CA ARG A 87 -16.27 12.43 4.59
C ARG A 87 -15.39 11.79 3.50
N PRO A 88 -15.28 12.38 2.30
CA PRO A 88 -14.58 11.75 1.18
C PRO A 88 -13.10 11.49 1.47
N ALA A 89 -12.44 12.31 2.28
CA ALA A 89 -11.04 12.12 2.65
C ALA A 89 -10.78 10.73 3.28
N ASP A 90 -11.61 10.30 4.23
CA ASP A 90 -11.48 9.00 4.90
C ASP A 90 -11.63 7.85 3.88
N GLY A 91 -12.56 7.98 2.94
CA GLY A 91 -12.77 6.99 1.88
C GLY A 91 -11.60 6.93 0.89
N LEU A 92 -11.02 8.09 0.53
CA LEU A 92 -9.86 8.17 -0.36
C LEU A 92 -8.63 7.53 0.29
N PHE A 93 -8.32 7.87 1.54
CA PHE A 93 -7.18 7.27 2.24
C PHE A 93 -7.40 5.78 2.51
N GLY A 94 -8.61 5.37 2.92
CA GLY A 94 -8.94 3.95 3.09
C GLY A 94 -8.76 3.16 1.80
N ALA A 95 -9.22 3.70 0.67
CA ALA A 95 -9.02 3.11 -0.64
C ALA A 95 -7.53 3.07 -1.02
N ALA A 96 -6.77 4.13 -0.73
CA ALA A 96 -5.34 4.19 -1.02
C ALA A 96 -4.55 3.08 -0.28
N PHE A 97 -4.87 2.81 0.99
CA PHE A 97 -4.26 1.71 1.73
C PHE A 97 -4.55 0.35 1.09
N PHE A 98 -5.81 0.09 0.73
CA PHE A 98 -6.16 -1.16 0.04
C PHE A 98 -5.49 -1.29 -1.32
N LEU A 99 -5.49 -0.23 -2.14
CA LEU A 99 -4.86 -0.26 -3.46
C LEU A 99 -3.34 -0.40 -3.36
N SER A 100 -2.70 0.23 -2.38
CA SER A 100 -1.28 0.04 -2.08
C SER A 100 -0.98 -1.40 -1.70
N ALA A 101 -1.79 -2.01 -0.82
CA ALA A 101 -1.64 -3.42 -0.45
C ALA A 101 -1.87 -4.38 -1.64
N ALA A 102 -2.81 -4.03 -2.53
CA ALA A 102 -3.09 -4.79 -3.74
C ALA A 102 -1.91 -4.74 -4.72
N ALA A 103 -1.32 -3.55 -4.89
CA ALA A 103 -0.20 -3.29 -5.79
C ALA A 103 1.17 -3.75 -5.22
N PHE A 104 1.25 -4.05 -3.92
CA PHE A 104 2.50 -4.43 -3.27
C PHE A 104 3.30 -5.52 -3.99
N PRO A 105 2.71 -6.65 -4.44
CA PRO A 105 3.48 -7.68 -5.16
C PRO A 105 4.12 -7.13 -6.44
N VAL A 106 3.40 -6.31 -7.19
CA VAL A 106 3.90 -5.69 -8.43
C VAL A 106 5.02 -4.70 -8.13
N ASN A 107 4.80 -3.83 -7.14
CA ASN A 107 5.80 -2.86 -6.69
C ASN A 107 7.05 -3.56 -6.14
N TRP A 108 6.90 -4.67 -5.45
CA TRP A 108 8.00 -5.48 -4.94
C TRP A 108 8.88 -5.98 -6.07
N PHE A 109 8.32 -6.67 -7.07
CA PHE A 109 9.10 -7.18 -8.20
C PHE A 109 9.79 -6.06 -8.99
N TRP A 110 9.18 -4.87 -9.07
CA TRP A 110 9.78 -3.74 -9.74
C TRP A 110 10.88 -3.06 -8.91
N LEU A 111 10.67 -2.83 -7.62
CA LEU A 111 11.60 -2.05 -6.77
C LEU A 111 12.68 -2.90 -6.09
N ALA A 112 12.37 -4.13 -5.66
CA ALA A 112 13.27 -4.93 -4.84
C ALA A 112 14.68 -5.09 -5.43
N PRO A 113 14.88 -5.36 -6.73
CA PRO A 113 16.22 -5.45 -7.31
C PRO A 113 17.01 -4.14 -7.24
N ARG A 114 16.33 -2.99 -7.35
CA ARG A 114 16.95 -1.66 -7.26
C ARG A 114 17.32 -1.34 -5.81
N LEU A 115 16.44 -1.68 -4.88
CA LEU A 115 16.64 -1.43 -3.46
C LEU A 115 17.70 -2.35 -2.85
N GLU A 116 17.82 -3.58 -3.32
CA GLU A 116 18.92 -4.48 -2.94
C GLU A 116 20.28 -3.84 -3.18
N ALA A 117 20.49 -3.28 -4.38
CA ALA A 117 21.72 -2.60 -4.73
C ALA A 117 21.95 -1.32 -3.90
N TRP A 118 20.90 -0.52 -3.67
CA TRP A 118 21.00 0.74 -2.91
C TRP A 118 21.26 0.51 -1.41
N PHE A 119 20.58 -0.47 -0.81
CA PHE A 119 20.67 -0.76 0.62
C PHE A 119 21.71 -1.84 0.97
N ARG A 120 22.40 -2.40 -0.04
CA ARG A 120 23.46 -3.42 0.11
C ARG A 120 23.00 -4.63 0.94
N VAL A 121 21.77 -5.07 0.69
CA VAL A 121 21.19 -6.23 1.40
C VAL A 121 21.79 -7.51 0.80
N GLY A 122 22.32 -8.38 1.65
CA GLY A 122 22.83 -9.68 1.22
C GLY A 122 21.76 -10.76 1.37
N TRP A 123 21.30 -11.35 0.27
CA TRP A 123 20.33 -12.44 0.34
C TRP A 123 20.97 -13.78 0.68
N THR A 124 20.35 -14.50 1.60
CA THR A 124 20.51 -15.95 1.73
C THR A 124 19.29 -16.63 1.14
N TYR A 125 19.50 -17.51 0.15
CA TYR A 125 18.45 -18.25 -0.54
C TYR A 125 18.24 -19.63 0.08
#